data_AF-A0A6V7F8Z5-F1
#
_entry.id   AF-A0A6V7F8Z5-F1
#
_cell.length_a   1.000
_cell.length_b   1.000
_cell.length_c   1.000
_cell.angle_alpha   90.00
_cell.angle_beta   90.00
_cell.angle_gamma   90.00
#
_symmetry.space_group_name_H-M   'P 1'
#
loop_
_entity.id
_entity.type
_entity.pdbx_description
1 polymer ?
#
loop_
_entity_poly.entity_id
_entity_poly.type
_entity_poly.pdbx_seq_one_letter_code
_entity_poly.pdbx_strand_id
1 'polypeptide(L)'
;MEAIAIHRTAEHANVEIPDIVPDRVAYIIDQLKNPKEVALLRAVYKNLFFMIGVLASYEGRKRNLKMSGELAERLMARDRKESDANGQQLEKTLHQADFFISNAHNNYDSRAVALRRFVGLIHGDNGLTPTPKERGMFAAFTAGLRSACLSRQVGAAIMSADGSLISTGCNDVPRAGGGLYEAGSNDQRCFFQNGFCHNDHHKDALKQDISRILVDGGLDVAIANKLADAIKKETRIGSLIEFSRAVHAEMDAIVSVARQGTAKVAGAIMFTTTYPCHNCARHIVAAGIKIVYFIEPYEKSLASDLHNDSITHDPITEPGWDAFDSTQKVAFIQFEGVSPKKYSEFFQGTARKDLSGKAVKHKPLADKQMNEFLDDYKELETRVISRLHGLAKIPAPEIIPPPTAA
;
A
#
# COMPACT_ATOMS: atom_id res chain seq x y z
N MET A 1 -10.24 37.00 -3.21
CA MET A 1 -8.96 36.62 -3.86
C MET A 1 -8.73 37.40 -5.15
N GLU A 2 -9.72 37.49 -6.05
CA GLU A 2 -9.67 38.30 -7.29
C GLU A 2 -9.23 39.76 -7.09
N ALA A 3 -9.81 40.47 -6.11
CA ALA A 3 -9.44 41.86 -5.82
C ALA A 3 -7.99 42.05 -5.30
N ILE A 4 -7.41 41.03 -4.65
CA ILE A 4 -6.02 41.05 -4.13
C ILE A 4 -5.02 40.80 -5.27
N ALA A 5 -5.37 39.92 -6.21
CA ALA A 5 -4.55 39.63 -7.38
C ALA A 5 -4.47 40.85 -8.32
N ILE A 6 -5.61 41.51 -8.60
CA ILE A 6 -5.67 42.71 -9.46
C ILE A 6 -4.80 43.85 -8.90
N HIS A 7 -4.85 44.09 -7.58
CA HIS A 7 -4.04 45.12 -6.92
C HIS A 7 -2.53 44.88 -7.11
N ARG A 8 -2.08 43.61 -7.08
CA ARG A 8 -0.66 43.26 -7.11
C ARG A 8 -0.07 43.17 -8.52
N THR A 9 -0.88 42.82 -9.52
CA THR A 9 -0.46 42.84 -10.94
C THR A 9 -0.31 44.27 -11.46
N ALA A 10 -1.15 45.20 -10.98
CA ALA A 10 -1.05 46.62 -11.31
C ALA A 10 0.23 47.29 -10.76
N GLU A 11 0.75 46.85 -9.61
CA GLU A 11 1.97 47.39 -9.00
C GLU A 11 3.28 46.91 -9.69
N HIS A 12 3.24 45.90 -10.56
CA HIS A 12 4.44 45.25 -11.12
C HIS A 12 4.36 44.97 -12.63
N ALA A 13 3.80 45.89 -13.41
CA ALA A 13 3.48 45.70 -14.84
C ALA A 13 4.68 45.55 -15.82
N ASN A 14 5.93 45.68 -15.38
CA ASN A 14 7.12 45.75 -16.25
C ASN A 14 8.21 44.70 -15.96
N VAL A 15 7.87 43.51 -15.47
CA VAL A 15 8.87 42.45 -15.24
C VAL A 15 8.89 41.51 -16.46
N GLU A 16 9.95 41.58 -17.28
CA GLU A 16 10.28 40.52 -18.23
C GLU A 16 10.47 39.22 -17.46
N ILE A 17 9.69 38.19 -17.81
CA ILE A 17 9.83 36.85 -17.23
C ILE A 17 10.88 36.13 -18.08
N PRO A 18 12.06 35.82 -17.54
CA PRO A 18 13.08 35.11 -18.29
C PRO A 18 12.55 33.75 -18.72
N ASP A 19 12.95 33.29 -19.90
CA ASP A 19 12.75 31.91 -20.33
C ASP A 19 13.59 30.99 -19.43
N ILE A 20 12.97 30.47 -18.37
CA ILE A 20 13.63 29.58 -17.43
C ILE A 20 13.62 28.19 -18.05
N VAL A 21 14.72 27.82 -18.72
CA VAL A 21 15.02 26.41 -18.99
C VAL A 21 15.53 25.81 -17.68
N PRO A 22 14.77 24.93 -17.00
CA PRO A 22 15.23 24.35 -15.75
C PRO A 22 16.44 23.48 -16.02
N ASP A 23 17.46 23.58 -15.17
CA ASP A 23 18.57 22.64 -15.21
C ASP A 23 18.04 21.20 -15.06
N ARG A 24 18.66 20.24 -15.76
CA ARG A 24 18.31 18.81 -15.66
C ARG A 24 18.82 18.22 -14.34
N VAL A 25 18.19 18.63 -13.25
CA VAL A 25 18.56 18.26 -11.88
C VAL A 25 17.54 17.29 -11.32
N ALA A 26 18.03 16.19 -10.75
CA ALA A 26 17.25 15.30 -9.92
C ALA A 26 17.58 15.57 -8.45
N TYR A 27 16.56 15.85 -7.65
CA TYR A 27 16.71 16.02 -6.20
C TYR A 27 16.43 14.70 -5.49
N ILE A 28 17.34 14.32 -4.58
CA ILE A 28 17.19 13.12 -3.75
C ILE A 28 16.88 13.59 -2.34
N ILE A 29 15.69 13.25 -1.86
CA ILE A 29 15.30 13.41 -0.46
C ILE A 29 15.61 12.10 0.25
N ASP A 30 16.52 12.15 1.21
CA ASP A 30 17.06 10.96 1.87
C ASP A 30 16.01 10.15 2.63
N GLN A 31 15.12 10.83 3.37
CA GLN A 31 14.12 10.14 4.19
C GLN A 31 12.83 10.96 4.35
N LEU A 32 11.70 10.23 4.34
CA LEU A 32 10.37 10.71 4.72
C LEU A 32 9.81 9.75 5.76
N LYS A 33 9.24 10.30 6.82
CA LYS A 33 8.80 9.50 7.97
C LYS A 33 7.40 9.81 8.42
N ASN A 34 6.74 10.82 7.85
CA ASN A 34 5.34 11.09 8.12
C ASN A 34 4.51 11.11 6.82
N PRO A 35 3.32 10.47 6.79
CA PRO A 35 2.41 10.51 5.64
C PRO A 35 2.07 11.91 5.14
N LYS A 36 2.07 12.91 6.04
CA LYS A 36 1.80 14.32 5.72
C LYS A 36 2.91 14.95 4.87
N GLU A 37 4.16 14.53 5.05
CA GLU A 37 5.30 15.00 4.23
C GLU A 37 5.13 14.51 2.80
N VAL A 38 4.80 13.22 2.63
CA VAL A 38 4.53 12.62 1.31
C VAL A 38 3.33 13.30 0.66
N ALA A 39 2.25 13.55 1.41
CA ALA A 39 1.08 14.23 0.90
C ALA A 39 1.40 15.66 0.43
N LEU A 40 2.22 16.40 1.18
CA LEU A 40 2.68 17.74 0.79
C LEU A 40 3.52 17.68 -0.49
N LEU A 41 4.51 16.79 -0.56
CA LEU A 41 5.37 16.64 -1.75
C LEU A 41 4.55 16.23 -2.97
N ARG A 42 3.57 15.33 -2.82
CA ARG A 42 2.63 14.98 -3.90
C ARG A 42 1.71 16.14 -4.27
N ALA A 43 1.28 16.97 -3.33
CA ALA A 43 0.46 18.13 -3.65
C ALA A 43 1.24 19.19 -4.45
N VAL A 44 2.50 19.42 -4.08
CA VAL A 44 3.40 20.40 -4.71
C VAL A 44 3.92 19.89 -6.05
N TYR A 45 4.54 18.71 -6.06
CA TYR A 45 5.28 18.20 -7.21
C TYR A 45 4.48 17.22 -8.07
N LYS A 46 3.33 16.73 -7.57
CA LYS A 46 2.43 15.81 -8.28
C LYS A 46 3.21 14.61 -8.83
N ASN A 47 3.30 14.50 -10.16
CA ASN A 47 3.91 13.36 -10.85
C ASN A 47 5.42 13.51 -11.04
N LEU A 48 6.03 14.59 -10.54
CA LEU A 48 7.49 14.75 -10.48
C LEU A 48 8.08 14.13 -9.21
N PHE A 49 7.25 13.89 -8.21
CA PHE A 49 7.66 13.26 -6.99
C PHE A 49 7.42 11.75 -7.06
N PHE A 50 8.50 11.00 -6.85
CA PHE A 50 8.50 9.55 -6.75
C PHE A 50 9.07 9.13 -5.41
N MET A 51 8.38 8.24 -4.72
CA MET A 51 8.81 7.69 -3.44
C MET A 51 9.26 6.24 -3.60
N ILE A 52 10.51 5.95 -3.22
CA ILE A 52 11.04 4.59 -3.15
C ILE A 52 10.95 4.09 -1.71
N GLY A 53 10.25 2.96 -1.52
CA GLY A 53 10.15 2.28 -0.24
C GLY A 53 11.31 1.30 -0.08
N VAL A 54 12.20 1.56 0.88
CA VAL A 54 13.32 0.66 1.20
C VAL A 54 12.90 -0.30 2.31
N LEU A 55 12.71 -1.56 1.95
CA LEU A 55 12.26 -2.62 2.87
C LEU A 55 13.46 -3.34 3.46
N ALA A 56 13.43 -3.64 4.75
CA ALA A 56 14.43 -4.50 5.38
C ALA A 56 13.77 -5.29 6.52
N SER A 57 14.30 -6.49 6.81
CA SER A 57 13.86 -7.25 7.97
C SER A 57 14.19 -6.51 9.27
N TYR A 58 13.47 -6.83 10.35
CA TYR A 58 13.73 -6.27 11.68
C TYR A 58 15.19 -6.51 12.11
N GLU A 59 15.65 -7.76 12.01
CA GLU A 59 17.04 -8.13 12.31
C GLU A 59 18.05 -7.49 11.35
N GLY A 60 17.70 -7.32 10.08
CA GLY A 60 18.50 -6.57 9.11
C GLY A 60 18.72 -5.12 9.53
N ARG A 61 17.64 -4.41 9.89
CA ARG A 61 17.71 -3.03 10.37
C ARG A 61 18.53 -2.91 11.65
N LYS A 62 18.27 -3.77 12.63
CA LYS A 62 19.00 -3.79 13.90
C LYS A 62 20.51 -3.97 13.69
N ARG A 63 20.91 -4.91 12.82
CA ARG A 63 22.32 -5.11 12.44
C ARG A 63 22.92 -3.88 11.74
N ASN A 64 22.17 -3.25 10.84
CA ASN A 64 22.64 -2.11 10.04
C ASN A 64 22.82 -0.82 10.86
N LEU A 65 22.10 -0.66 11.97
CA LEU A 65 22.21 0.52 12.85
C LEU A 65 23.55 0.60 13.60
N LYS A 66 24.36 -0.47 13.62
CA LYS A 66 25.72 -0.52 14.22
C LYS A 66 25.82 0.12 15.62
N MET A 67 24.77 -0.03 16.42
CA MET A 67 24.67 0.53 17.78
C MET A 67 24.22 -0.55 18.77
N SER A 68 24.17 -0.24 20.07
CA SER A 68 23.73 -1.18 21.09
C SER A 68 22.29 -1.65 20.83
N GLY A 69 21.99 -2.91 21.16
CA GLY A 69 20.71 -3.54 20.85
C GLY A 69 19.51 -2.74 21.38
N GLU A 70 19.54 -2.32 22.65
CA GLU A 70 18.45 -1.57 23.27
C GLU A 70 18.24 -0.19 22.64
N LEU A 71 19.32 0.51 22.26
CA LEU A 71 19.21 1.81 21.60
C LEU A 71 18.67 1.65 20.17
N ALA A 72 19.13 0.63 19.44
CA ALA A 72 18.63 0.30 18.12
C ALA A 72 17.12 0.00 18.17
N GLU A 73 16.68 -0.82 19.12
CA GLU A 73 15.27 -1.18 19.29
C GLU A 73 14.41 0.04 19.63
N ARG A 74 14.85 0.90 20.54
CA ARG A 74 14.15 2.15 20.86
C ARG A 74 14.03 3.07 19.64
N LEU A 75 15.11 3.22 18.87
CA LEU A 75 15.11 4.03 17.65
C LEU A 75 14.18 3.46 16.60
N MET A 76 14.22 2.15 16.37
CA MET A 76 13.33 1.46 15.43
C MET A 76 11.86 1.57 15.85
N ALA A 77 11.56 1.40 17.14
CA ALA A 77 10.21 1.52 17.68
C ALA A 77 9.67 2.95 17.54
N ARG A 78 10.51 3.95 17.83
CA ARG A 78 10.20 5.36 17.63
C ARG A 78 9.91 5.63 16.15
N ASP A 79 10.85 5.34 15.26
CA ASP A 79 10.71 5.64 13.83
C ASP A 79 9.48 4.95 13.21
N ARG A 80 9.17 3.72 13.65
CA ARG A 80 8.01 2.96 13.20
C ARG A 80 6.69 3.70 13.46
N LYS A 81 6.42 4.09 14.71
CA LYS A 81 5.15 4.69 15.14
C LYS A 81 5.29 5.41 16.49
N GLU A 82 5.56 6.70 16.45
CA GLU A 82 5.48 7.58 17.62
C GLU A 82 4.01 7.78 18.07
N SER A 83 3.84 8.10 19.35
CA SER A 83 2.54 8.44 19.93
C SER A 83 1.99 9.77 19.41
N ASP A 84 2.88 10.72 19.09
CA ASP A 84 2.51 11.98 18.47
C ASP A 84 2.12 11.75 16.99
N ALA A 85 0.94 12.25 16.62
CA ALA A 85 0.43 12.18 15.25
C ALA A 85 1.29 13.00 14.25
N ASN A 86 2.01 14.00 14.73
CA ASN A 86 2.97 14.79 13.95
C ASN A 86 4.41 14.22 14.03
N GLY A 87 4.64 13.24 14.89
CA GLY A 87 5.91 12.54 15.02
C GLY A 87 6.17 11.54 13.89
N GLN A 88 7.10 10.63 14.11
CA GLN A 88 7.47 9.60 13.12
C GLN A 88 6.40 8.52 12.98
N GLN A 89 6.07 8.20 11.74
CA GLN A 89 5.03 7.27 11.32
C GLN A 89 5.52 6.49 10.08
N LEU A 90 6.74 5.94 10.15
CA LEU A 90 7.43 5.31 9.01
C LEU A 90 6.61 4.17 8.38
N GLU A 91 5.95 3.35 9.21
CA GLU A 91 5.11 2.23 8.73
C GLU A 91 4.04 2.75 7.75
N LYS A 92 3.29 3.77 8.13
CA LYS A 92 2.26 4.39 7.28
C LYS A 92 2.85 5.13 6.07
N THR A 93 4.04 5.71 6.23
CA THR A 93 4.73 6.45 5.17
C THR A 93 5.17 5.51 4.06
N LEU A 94 5.76 4.37 4.42
CA LEU A 94 6.21 3.33 3.49
C LEU A 94 5.09 2.81 2.58
N HIS A 95 3.85 2.74 3.07
CA HIS A 95 2.69 2.28 2.28
C HIS A 95 2.33 3.24 1.13
N GLN A 96 2.92 4.45 1.13
CA GLN A 96 2.77 5.42 0.07
C GLN A 96 3.84 5.30 -1.01
N ALA A 97 4.81 4.39 -0.90
CA ALA A 97 5.83 4.22 -1.93
C ALA A 97 5.23 3.86 -3.31
N ASP A 98 5.88 4.36 -4.35
CA ASP A 98 5.56 4.12 -5.76
C ASP A 98 6.33 2.91 -6.31
N PHE A 99 7.48 2.61 -5.70
CA PHE A 99 8.33 1.47 -6.02
C PHE A 99 8.99 0.93 -4.75
N PHE A 100 9.10 -0.38 -4.61
CA PHE A 100 9.69 -1.03 -3.44
C PHE A 100 11.02 -1.68 -3.83
N ILE A 101 12.03 -1.54 -2.96
CA ILE A 101 13.32 -2.23 -3.07
C ILE A 101 13.63 -2.97 -1.77
N SER A 102 14.22 -4.16 -1.88
CA SER A 102 14.68 -4.89 -0.72
C SER A 102 16.11 -4.49 -0.33
N ASN A 103 16.30 -4.29 0.96
CA ASN A 103 17.57 -4.09 1.65
C ASN A 103 17.78 -5.20 2.71
N ALA A 104 17.28 -6.40 2.44
CA ALA A 104 17.47 -7.56 3.30
C ALA A 104 18.92 -8.10 3.27
N HIS A 105 19.63 -7.95 2.15
CA HIS A 105 20.99 -8.45 1.95
C HIS A 105 21.91 -7.41 1.33
N ASN A 106 23.22 -7.58 1.52
CA ASN A 106 24.26 -6.77 0.88
C ASN A 106 24.47 -7.20 -0.59
N ASN A 107 23.45 -7.03 -1.42
CA ASN A 107 23.51 -7.27 -2.86
C ASN A 107 23.34 -5.94 -3.60
N TYR A 108 24.46 -5.25 -3.86
CA TYR A 108 24.44 -3.97 -4.56
C TYR A 108 23.93 -4.10 -6.00
N ASP A 109 24.34 -5.17 -6.70
CA ASP A 109 24.04 -5.37 -8.11
C ASP A 109 22.54 -5.56 -8.35
N SER A 110 21.86 -6.35 -7.51
CA SER A 110 20.40 -6.54 -7.64
C SER A 110 19.65 -5.22 -7.45
N ARG A 111 20.03 -4.40 -6.47
CA ARG A 111 19.44 -3.08 -6.23
C ARG A 111 19.68 -2.12 -7.39
N ALA A 112 20.88 -2.13 -7.96
CA ALA A 112 21.20 -1.32 -9.14
C ALA A 112 20.35 -1.73 -10.36
N VAL A 113 20.04 -3.02 -10.52
CA VAL A 113 19.12 -3.51 -11.57
C VAL A 113 17.69 -3.01 -11.31
N ALA A 114 17.18 -3.13 -10.07
CA ALA A 114 15.85 -2.66 -9.72
C ALA A 114 15.69 -1.14 -9.91
N LEU A 115 16.69 -0.35 -9.49
CA LEU A 115 16.70 1.10 -9.66
C LEU A 115 16.79 1.51 -11.13
N ARG A 116 17.63 0.85 -11.94
CA ARG A 116 17.69 1.11 -13.39
C ARG A 116 16.35 0.82 -14.07
N ARG A 117 15.69 -0.28 -13.69
CA ARG A 117 14.33 -0.58 -14.17
C ARG A 117 13.35 0.52 -13.78
N PHE A 118 13.38 0.98 -12.53
CA PHE A 118 12.50 2.04 -12.06
C PHE A 118 12.70 3.36 -12.82
N VAL A 119 13.95 3.78 -13.00
CA VAL A 119 14.30 4.96 -13.80
C VAL A 119 13.82 4.80 -15.24
N GLY A 120 13.99 3.62 -15.86
CA GLY A 120 13.47 3.33 -17.19
C GLY A 120 11.94 3.43 -17.26
N LEU A 121 11.22 2.97 -16.23
CA LEU A 121 9.75 3.11 -16.15
C LEU A 121 9.33 4.58 -16.07
N ILE A 122 10.01 5.40 -15.25
CA ILE A 122 9.75 6.85 -15.13
C ILE A 122 9.94 7.55 -16.47
N HIS A 123 10.97 7.17 -17.23
CA HIS A 123 11.27 7.78 -18.53
C HIS A 123 10.53 7.15 -19.71
N GLY A 124 9.63 6.19 -19.47
CA GLY A 124 8.81 5.57 -20.52
C GLY A 124 9.61 4.69 -21.48
N ASP A 125 10.64 3.99 -21.00
CA ASP A 125 11.37 2.99 -21.76
C ASP A 125 10.41 1.89 -22.25
N ASN A 126 10.31 1.77 -23.57
CA ASN A 126 9.44 0.78 -24.18
C ASN A 126 10.03 -0.62 -24.03
N GLY A 127 9.16 -1.59 -23.77
CA GLY A 127 9.54 -2.98 -23.54
C GLY A 127 9.69 -3.36 -22.08
N LEU A 128 9.65 -2.38 -21.15
CA LEU A 128 9.45 -2.66 -19.73
C LEU A 128 7.99 -3.05 -19.48
N THR A 129 7.77 -4.33 -19.21
CA THR A 129 6.45 -4.90 -18.89
C THR A 129 6.42 -5.44 -17.46
N PRO A 130 5.23 -5.67 -16.86
CA PRO A 130 5.13 -6.17 -15.50
C PRO A 130 5.82 -7.50 -15.29
N THR A 131 6.64 -7.60 -14.25
CA THR A 131 7.21 -8.86 -13.77
C THR A 131 6.13 -9.78 -13.21
N PRO A 132 6.39 -11.10 -13.10
CA PRO A 132 5.46 -12.02 -12.43
C PRO A 132 5.11 -11.58 -11.00
N LYS A 133 6.07 -11.06 -10.24
CA LYS A 133 5.84 -10.53 -8.88
C LYS A 133 4.88 -9.34 -8.89
N GLU A 134 5.10 -8.38 -9.80
CA GLU A 134 4.23 -7.20 -9.93
C GLU A 134 2.80 -7.59 -10.33
N ARG A 135 2.63 -8.58 -11.22
CA ARG A 135 1.30 -9.11 -11.59
C ARG A 135 0.58 -9.74 -10.39
N GLY A 136 1.28 -10.60 -9.65
CA GLY A 136 0.72 -11.27 -8.49
C GLY A 136 0.33 -10.30 -7.38
N MET A 137 1.21 -9.33 -7.09
CA MET A 137 0.93 -8.31 -6.08
C MET A 137 -0.20 -7.36 -6.51
N PHE A 138 -0.31 -7.03 -7.80
CA PHE A 138 -1.43 -6.27 -8.32
C PHE A 138 -2.77 -7.04 -8.23
N ALA A 139 -2.76 -8.36 -8.51
CA ALA A 139 -3.93 -9.21 -8.32
C ALA A 139 -4.35 -9.25 -6.84
N ALA A 140 -3.39 -9.41 -5.91
CA ALA A 140 -3.65 -9.35 -4.47
C ALA A 140 -4.25 -8.00 -4.06
N PHE A 141 -3.64 -6.90 -4.48
CA PHE A 141 -4.11 -5.54 -4.16
C PHE A 141 -5.54 -5.29 -4.64
N THR A 142 -5.82 -5.58 -5.91
CA THR A 142 -7.15 -5.37 -6.50
C THR A 142 -8.22 -6.27 -5.86
N ALA A 143 -7.88 -7.49 -5.46
CA ALA A 143 -8.77 -8.34 -4.66
C ALA A 143 -9.11 -7.69 -3.32
N GLY A 144 -8.13 -7.09 -2.65
CA GLY A 144 -8.31 -6.37 -1.38
C GLY A 144 -9.29 -5.20 -1.44
N LEU A 145 -9.39 -4.52 -2.58
CA LEU A 145 -10.33 -3.39 -2.79
C LEU A 145 -11.80 -3.79 -2.63
N ARG A 146 -12.13 -5.09 -2.72
CA ARG A 146 -13.49 -5.61 -2.48
C ARG A 146 -13.89 -5.60 -1.01
N SER A 147 -12.91 -5.58 -0.09
CA SER A 147 -13.16 -5.65 1.35
C SER A 147 -13.88 -4.41 1.86
N ALA A 148 -14.95 -4.61 2.65
CA ALA A 148 -15.59 -3.56 3.44
C ALA A 148 -15.25 -3.65 4.94
N CYS A 149 -14.12 -4.29 5.30
CA CYS A 149 -13.68 -4.37 6.69
C CYS A 149 -13.39 -2.97 7.25
N LEU A 150 -13.96 -2.66 8.42
CA LEU A 150 -13.81 -1.34 9.08
C LEU A 150 -12.38 -1.05 9.57
N SER A 151 -11.52 -2.07 9.68
CA SER A 151 -10.15 -1.91 10.19
C SER A 151 -9.16 -1.53 9.08
N ARG A 152 -9.10 -2.33 8.02
CA ARG A 152 -8.24 -2.13 6.85
C ARG A 152 -8.66 -3.05 5.71
N GLN A 153 -8.28 -2.71 4.49
CA GLN A 153 -8.39 -3.59 3.32
C GLN A 153 -7.10 -4.38 3.15
N VAL A 154 -7.22 -5.70 3.05
CA VAL A 154 -6.13 -6.65 2.80
C VAL A 154 -6.58 -7.56 1.68
N GLY A 155 -5.71 -7.76 0.70
CA GLY A 155 -5.93 -8.72 -0.37
C GLY A 155 -4.76 -9.69 -0.51
N ALA A 156 -5.09 -10.87 -1.04
CA ALA A 156 -4.16 -11.94 -1.33
C ALA A 156 -4.46 -12.57 -2.70
N ALA A 157 -3.43 -13.11 -3.33
CA ALA A 157 -3.52 -13.87 -4.58
C ALA A 157 -2.61 -15.10 -4.51
N ILE A 158 -3.04 -16.20 -5.10
CA ILE A 158 -2.25 -17.42 -5.24
C ILE A 158 -1.99 -17.62 -6.73
N MET A 159 -0.73 -17.81 -7.09
CA MET A 159 -0.27 -18.10 -8.44
C MET A 159 0.43 -19.45 -8.49
N SER A 160 0.27 -20.18 -9.59
CA SER A 160 1.04 -21.39 -9.88
C SER A 160 2.50 -21.05 -10.19
N ALA A 161 3.34 -22.09 -10.15
CA ALA A 161 4.75 -22.05 -10.52
C ALA A 161 5.03 -21.43 -11.91
N ASP A 162 4.14 -21.66 -12.88
CA ASP A 162 4.23 -21.12 -14.24
C ASP A 162 3.76 -19.65 -14.35
N GLY A 163 3.25 -19.09 -13.26
CA GLY A 163 2.78 -17.71 -13.18
C GLY A 163 1.34 -17.47 -13.61
N SER A 164 0.50 -18.51 -13.65
CA SER A 164 -0.96 -18.37 -13.81
C SER A 164 -1.64 -18.03 -12.47
N LEU A 165 -2.69 -17.21 -12.50
CA LEU A 165 -3.47 -16.88 -11.30
C LEU A 165 -4.41 -18.04 -10.96
N ILE A 166 -4.28 -18.61 -9.76
CA ILE A 166 -5.13 -19.70 -9.25
C ILE A 166 -6.35 -19.16 -8.51
N SER A 167 -6.14 -18.25 -7.55
CA SER A 167 -7.21 -17.68 -6.75
C SER A 167 -6.83 -16.31 -6.20
N THR A 168 -7.83 -15.59 -5.73
CA THR A 168 -7.69 -14.34 -4.98
C THR A 168 -8.56 -14.39 -3.74
N GLY A 169 -8.17 -13.68 -2.69
CA GLY A 169 -8.96 -13.50 -1.49
C GLY A 169 -8.85 -12.09 -0.93
N CYS A 170 -9.83 -11.70 -0.12
CA CYS A 170 -9.79 -10.46 0.64
C CYS A 170 -10.30 -10.68 2.06
N ASN A 171 -9.94 -9.78 2.98
CA ASN A 171 -10.44 -9.87 4.34
C ASN A 171 -11.89 -9.36 4.41
N ASP A 172 -12.87 -10.25 4.43
CA ASP A 172 -14.27 -9.83 4.58
C ASP A 172 -15.11 -10.92 5.27
N VAL A 173 -16.37 -10.59 5.54
CA VAL A 173 -17.30 -11.43 6.28
C VAL A 173 -17.75 -12.61 5.39
N PRO A 174 -17.58 -13.87 5.85
CA PRO A 174 -18.06 -15.05 5.15
C PRO A 174 -19.59 -15.13 5.21
N ARG A 175 -20.19 -15.76 4.21
CA ARG A 175 -21.65 -15.98 4.12
C ARG A 175 -22.04 -17.44 4.21
N ALA A 176 -23.29 -17.70 4.59
CA ALA A 176 -23.87 -19.03 4.52
C ALA A 176 -23.80 -19.59 3.09
N GLY A 177 -23.48 -20.88 2.96
CA GLY A 177 -23.20 -21.53 1.67
C GLY A 177 -21.79 -21.30 1.11
N GLY A 178 -20.94 -20.56 1.83
CA GLY A 178 -19.54 -20.34 1.46
C GLY A 178 -19.30 -19.06 0.64
N GLY A 179 -18.03 -18.65 0.58
CA GLY A 179 -17.62 -17.37 0.01
C GLY A 179 -17.86 -16.20 0.98
N LEU A 180 -17.68 -15.00 0.47
CA LEU A 180 -17.84 -13.75 1.20
C LEU A 180 -19.13 -13.04 0.80
N TYR A 181 -19.61 -12.13 1.64
CA TYR A 181 -20.64 -11.18 1.24
C TYR A 181 -20.11 -10.23 0.16
N GLU A 182 -20.99 -9.86 -0.77
CA GLU A 182 -20.70 -8.91 -1.85
C GLU A 182 -21.67 -7.73 -1.78
N ALA A 183 -21.39 -6.67 -2.53
CA ALA A 183 -22.28 -5.53 -2.63
C ALA A 183 -23.64 -5.98 -3.20
N GLY A 184 -24.72 -5.73 -2.47
CA GLY A 184 -26.06 -6.16 -2.86
C GLY A 184 -27.09 -5.92 -1.76
N SER A 185 -28.33 -6.35 -2.00
CA SER A 185 -29.49 -6.09 -1.13
C SER A 185 -29.50 -6.85 0.20
N ASN A 186 -28.71 -7.93 0.34
CA ASN A 186 -28.59 -8.72 1.57
C ASN A 186 -27.14 -8.77 2.08
N ASP A 187 -26.47 -7.62 2.01
CA ASP A 187 -25.11 -7.47 2.53
C ASP A 187 -25.14 -7.47 4.07
N GLN A 188 -24.48 -8.45 4.69
CA GLN A 188 -24.42 -8.61 6.15
C GLN A 188 -23.03 -8.28 6.71
N ARG A 189 -22.21 -7.53 5.96
CA ARG A 189 -20.93 -7.02 6.46
C ARG A 189 -21.15 -6.05 7.62
N CYS A 190 -20.11 -5.83 8.42
CA CYS A 190 -20.22 -5.07 9.68
C CYS A 190 -20.87 -3.68 9.51
N PHE A 191 -20.63 -3.03 8.38
CA PHE A 191 -21.24 -1.74 8.03
C PHE A 191 -22.79 -1.81 7.97
N PHE A 192 -23.34 -2.91 7.45
CA PHE A 192 -24.78 -3.06 7.19
C PHE A 192 -25.54 -3.79 8.30
N GLN A 193 -24.85 -4.44 9.24
CA GLN A 193 -25.48 -4.95 10.46
C GLN A 193 -25.53 -3.89 11.55
N ASN A 194 -24.51 -3.83 12.40
CA ASN A 194 -24.53 -3.04 13.62
C ASN A 194 -23.69 -1.75 13.51
N GLY A 195 -22.98 -1.55 12.39
CA GLY A 195 -22.14 -0.37 12.17
C GLY A 195 -20.87 -0.32 13.02
N PHE A 196 -20.46 -1.41 13.68
CA PHE A 196 -19.26 -1.45 14.52
C PHE A 196 -18.31 -2.61 14.19
N CYS A 197 -17.04 -2.46 14.58
CA CYS A 197 -16.02 -3.51 14.48
C CYS A 197 -16.18 -4.50 15.62
N HIS A 198 -16.65 -5.73 15.34
CA HIS A 198 -16.82 -6.77 16.35
C HIS A 198 -15.53 -7.05 17.14
N ASN A 199 -14.38 -7.01 16.47
CA ASN A 199 -13.10 -7.24 17.15
C ASN A 199 -12.78 -6.17 18.19
N ASP A 200 -13.01 -4.90 17.88
CA ASP A 200 -12.77 -3.82 18.83
C ASP A 200 -13.80 -3.84 19.97
N HIS A 201 -15.06 -4.12 19.66
CA HIS A 201 -16.12 -4.28 20.66
C HIS A 201 -15.79 -5.38 21.69
N HIS A 202 -15.35 -6.56 21.25
CA HIS A 202 -14.99 -7.64 22.18
C HIS A 202 -13.71 -7.35 22.96
N LYS A 203 -12.73 -6.64 22.39
CA LYS A 203 -11.57 -6.17 23.14
C LYS A 203 -11.94 -5.12 24.19
N ASP A 204 -12.94 -4.27 23.91
CA ASP A 204 -13.47 -3.31 24.87
C ASP A 204 -14.25 -3.99 26.00
N ALA A 205 -15.04 -5.02 25.69
CA ALA A 205 -15.68 -5.85 26.70
C ALA A 205 -14.65 -6.53 27.62
N LEU A 206 -13.57 -7.11 27.05
CA LEU A 206 -12.49 -7.69 27.84
C LEU A 206 -11.79 -6.65 28.73
N LYS A 207 -11.59 -5.42 28.23
CA LYS A 207 -11.08 -4.32 29.06
C LYS A 207 -12.02 -4.02 30.23
N GLN A 208 -13.34 -3.99 29.99
CA GLN A 208 -14.33 -3.76 31.05
C GLN A 208 -14.32 -4.88 32.09
N ASP A 209 -14.18 -6.14 31.66
CA ASP A 209 -14.04 -7.28 32.56
C ASP A 209 -12.78 -7.17 33.44
N ILE A 210 -11.64 -6.77 32.87
CA ILE A 210 -10.40 -6.52 33.63
C ILE A 210 -10.62 -5.40 34.65
N SER A 211 -11.24 -4.30 34.24
CA SER A 211 -11.54 -3.19 35.15
C SER A 211 -12.43 -3.64 36.31
N ARG A 212 -13.49 -4.42 36.03
CA ARG A 212 -14.37 -4.98 37.07
C ARG A 212 -13.61 -5.86 38.05
N ILE A 213 -12.77 -6.78 37.56
CA ILE A 213 -11.94 -7.65 38.42
C ILE A 213 -11.03 -6.83 39.34
N LEU A 214 -10.44 -5.74 38.83
CA LEU A 214 -9.59 -4.86 39.63
C LEU A 214 -10.39 -4.12 40.72
N VAL A 215 -11.59 -3.64 40.38
CA VAL A 215 -12.51 -3.01 41.35
C VAL A 215 -12.96 -3.99 42.43
N ASP A 216 -13.33 -5.21 42.05
CA ASP A 216 -13.70 -6.28 42.99
C ASP A 216 -12.53 -6.66 43.90
N GLY A 217 -11.29 -6.50 43.40
CA GLY A 217 -10.04 -6.62 44.16
C GLY A 217 -9.73 -5.45 45.10
N GLY A 218 -10.62 -4.45 45.19
CA GLY A 218 -10.51 -3.32 46.11
C GLY A 218 -9.83 -2.07 45.54
N LEU A 219 -9.57 -2.01 44.22
CA LEU A 219 -9.06 -0.79 43.60
C LEU A 219 -10.18 0.23 43.36
N ASP A 220 -9.83 1.51 43.50
CA ASP A 220 -10.70 2.61 43.07
C ASP A 220 -11.03 2.49 41.56
N VAL A 221 -12.27 2.85 41.20
CA VAL A 221 -12.82 2.70 39.85
C VAL A 221 -12.02 3.49 38.81
N ALA A 222 -11.57 4.70 39.13
CA ALA A 222 -10.79 5.51 38.20
C ALA A 222 -9.40 4.91 37.97
N ILE A 223 -8.77 4.41 39.03
CA ILE A 223 -7.47 3.71 38.96
C ILE A 223 -7.60 2.41 38.15
N ALA A 224 -8.62 1.59 38.43
CA ALA A 224 -8.89 0.34 37.73
C ALA A 224 -9.10 0.55 36.23
N ASN A 225 -9.88 1.55 35.84
CA ASN A 225 -10.11 1.89 34.43
C ASN A 225 -8.80 2.32 33.73
N LYS A 226 -7.99 3.16 34.38
CA LYS A 226 -6.70 3.60 33.85
C LYS A 226 -5.73 2.43 33.67
N LEU A 227 -5.69 1.50 34.63
CA LEU A 227 -4.86 0.29 34.53
C LEU A 227 -5.37 -0.65 33.43
N ALA A 228 -6.68 -0.86 33.31
CA ALA A 228 -7.26 -1.67 32.23
C ALA A 228 -6.93 -1.10 30.84
N ASP A 229 -6.96 0.23 30.69
CA ASP A 229 -6.51 0.91 29.47
C ASP A 229 -5.03 0.66 29.17
N ALA A 230 -4.17 0.80 30.18
CA ALA A 230 -2.75 0.50 30.04
C ALA A 230 -2.51 -0.97 29.69
N ILE A 231 -3.20 -1.92 30.34
CA ILE A 231 -3.12 -3.35 30.03
C ILE A 231 -3.52 -3.62 28.58
N LYS A 232 -4.65 -3.07 28.12
CA LYS A 232 -5.08 -3.24 26.72
C LYS A 232 -4.04 -2.68 25.74
N LYS A 233 -3.47 -1.51 26.04
CA LYS A 233 -2.55 -0.79 25.14
C LYS A 233 -1.14 -1.40 25.10
N GLU A 234 -0.60 -1.76 26.26
CA GLU A 234 0.79 -2.17 26.44
C GLU A 234 1.00 -3.69 26.34
N THR A 235 -0.08 -4.49 26.35
CA THR A 235 0.00 -5.95 26.19
C THR A 235 -0.51 -6.43 24.83
N ARG A 236 -0.45 -7.75 24.59
CA ARG A 236 -0.95 -8.39 23.36
C ARG A 236 -2.47 -8.30 23.21
N ILE A 237 -3.23 -8.00 24.27
CA ILE A 237 -4.70 -7.90 24.27
C ILE A 237 -5.18 -6.91 23.19
N GLY A 238 -4.55 -5.74 23.07
CA GLY A 238 -4.94 -4.75 22.07
C GLY A 238 -4.76 -5.22 20.62
N SER A 239 -3.94 -6.25 20.40
CA SER A 239 -3.61 -6.80 19.08
C SER A 239 -4.34 -8.10 18.75
N LEU A 240 -5.29 -8.54 19.59
CA LEU A 240 -6.19 -9.66 19.29
C LEU A 240 -7.02 -9.35 18.04
N ILE A 241 -7.28 -10.41 17.27
CA ILE A 241 -7.99 -10.38 15.97
C ILE A 241 -9.03 -11.49 15.85
N GLU A 242 -9.10 -12.40 16.83
CA GLU A 242 -9.92 -13.61 16.86
C GLU A 242 -11.41 -13.32 16.93
N PHE A 243 -11.79 -12.13 17.41
CA PHE A 243 -13.17 -11.69 17.53
C PHE A 243 -13.70 -11.00 16.26
N SER A 244 -12.89 -10.96 15.19
CA SER A 244 -13.31 -10.47 13.89
C SER A 244 -14.29 -11.45 13.23
N ARG A 245 -15.39 -10.93 12.67
CA ARG A 245 -16.26 -11.70 11.77
C ARG A 245 -15.60 -11.98 10.42
N ALA A 246 -14.71 -11.10 9.99
CA ALA A 246 -14.04 -11.23 8.70
C ALA A 246 -13.01 -12.36 8.75
N VAL A 247 -13.03 -13.23 7.74
CA VAL A 247 -11.88 -14.10 7.46
C VAL A 247 -10.73 -13.26 6.95
N HIS A 248 -9.52 -13.78 7.04
CA HIS A 248 -8.33 -13.12 6.50
C HIS A 248 -8.18 -13.36 5.00
N ALA A 249 -7.50 -12.43 4.30
CA ALA A 249 -7.34 -12.50 2.86
C ALA A 249 -6.59 -13.77 2.40
N GLU A 250 -5.55 -14.16 3.13
CA GLU A 250 -4.74 -15.35 2.85
C GLU A 250 -5.56 -16.63 3.04
N MET A 251 -6.37 -16.67 4.10
CA MET A 251 -7.28 -17.79 4.37
C MET A 251 -8.36 -17.88 3.30
N ASP A 252 -9.00 -16.76 2.92
CA ASP A 252 -9.99 -16.75 1.85
C ASP A 252 -9.40 -17.16 0.50
N ALA A 253 -8.16 -16.74 0.18
CA ALA A 253 -7.48 -17.16 -1.04
C ALA A 253 -7.28 -18.69 -1.08
N ILE A 254 -6.86 -19.30 0.05
CA ILE A 254 -6.69 -20.76 0.16
C ILE A 254 -8.04 -21.48 0.10
N VAL A 255 -9.01 -21.07 0.91
CA VAL A 255 -10.35 -21.69 1.00
C VAL A 255 -11.10 -21.54 -0.32
N SER A 256 -10.88 -20.45 -1.06
CA SER A 256 -11.46 -20.26 -2.39
C SER A 256 -11.02 -21.34 -3.38
N VAL A 257 -9.78 -21.82 -3.30
CA VAL A 257 -9.33 -22.94 -4.14
C VAL A 257 -10.07 -24.22 -3.76
N ALA A 258 -10.16 -24.53 -2.48
CA ALA A 258 -10.89 -25.71 -2.00
C ALA A 258 -12.38 -25.67 -2.37
N ARG A 259 -13.00 -24.49 -2.31
CA ARG A 259 -14.41 -24.27 -2.65
C ARG A 259 -14.67 -24.41 -4.16
N GLN A 260 -13.76 -23.95 -5.01
CA GLN A 260 -13.93 -23.97 -6.46
C GLN A 260 -13.42 -25.25 -7.13
N GLY A 261 -12.51 -26.00 -6.48
CA GLY A 261 -11.89 -27.20 -7.03
C GLY A 261 -10.98 -26.92 -8.23
N THR A 262 -10.40 -25.71 -8.32
CA THR A 262 -9.76 -25.20 -9.54
C THR A 262 -8.34 -25.70 -9.78
N ALA A 263 -7.50 -25.79 -8.75
CA ALA A 263 -6.09 -26.09 -8.91
C ALA A 263 -5.44 -26.61 -7.60
N LYS A 264 -4.19 -27.09 -7.73
CA LYS A 264 -3.34 -27.50 -6.61
C LYS A 264 -2.70 -26.27 -5.96
N VAL A 265 -2.81 -26.16 -4.64
CA VAL A 265 -2.17 -25.09 -3.84
C VAL A 265 -0.72 -25.44 -3.46
N ALA A 266 -0.42 -26.72 -3.24
CA ALA A 266 0.92 -27.14 -2.84
C ALA A 266 1.97 -26.82 -3.94
N GLY A 267 3.01 -26.10 -3.56
CA GLY A 267 4.05 -25.55 -4.44
C GLY A 267 3.73 -24.17 -5.03
N ALA A 268 2.54 -23.60 -4.76
CA ALA A 268 2.15 -22.30 -5.29
C ALA A 268 2.85 -21.13 -4.58
N ILE A 269 2.73 -19.96 -5.20
CA ILE A 269 3.26 -18.68 -4.73
C ILE A 269 2.08 -17.83 -4.27
N MET A 270 2.15 -17.32 -3.04
CA MET A 270 1.17 -16.38 -2.49
C MET A 270 1.72 -14.95 -2.55
N PHE A 271 0.86 -14.01 -2.89
CA PHE A 271 1.07 -12.58 -2.76
C PHE A 271 0.06 -12.04 -1.76
N THR A 272 0.49 -11.18 -0.84
CA THR A 272 -0.42 -10.51 0.09
C THR A 272 0.00 -9.06 0.30
N THR A 273 -0.98 -8.17 0.36
CA THR A 273 -0.72 -6.74 0.63
C THR A 273 -0.10 -6.50 2.01
N THR A 274 -0.45 -7.32 3.01
CA THR A 274 0.05 -7.20 4.38
C THR A 274 0.68 -8.53 4.82
N TYR A 275 1.77 -8.45 5.58
CA TYR A 275 2.44 -9.64 6.11
C TYR A 275 1.46 -10.54 6.92
N PRO A 276 1.48 -11.87 6.71
CA PRO A 276 0.52 -12.76 7.36
C PRO A 276 0.61 -12.83 8.88
N CYS A 277 -0.55 -12.79 9.55
CA CYS A 277 -0.61 -13.10 10.98
C CYS A 277 -0.24 -14.57 11.24
N HIS A 278 0.07 -14.92 12.49
CA HIS A 278 0.43 -16.29 12.86
C HIS A 278 -0.69 -17.30 12.57
N ASN A 279 -1.96 -16.87 12.68
CA ASN A 279 -3.10 -17.69 12.30
C ASN A 279 -3.16 -17.95 10.79
N CYS A 280 -2.77 -17.00 9.93
CA CYS A 280 -2.65 -17.24 8.49
C CYS A 280 -1.44 -18.12 8.17
N ALA A 281 -0.29 -17.84 8.80
CA ALA A 281 0.97 -18.53 8.56
C ALA A 281 0.85 -20.06 8.70
N ARG A 282 0.17 -20.55 9.74
CA ARG A 282 -0.05 -22.02 9.89
C ARG A 282 -0.84 -22.63 8.73
N HIS A 283 -1.81 -21.91 8.17
CA HIS A 283 -2.58 -22.40 7.02
C HIS A 283 -1.78 -22.32 5.72
N ILE A 284 -0.94 -21.29 5.56
CA ILE A 284 0.00 -21.17 4.44
C ILE A 284 0.95 -22.37 4.42
N VAL A 285 1.55 -22.69 5.58
CA VAL A 285 2.41 -23.87 5.75
C VAL A 285 1.64 -25.15 5.47
N ALA A 286 0.46 -25.34 6.10
CA ALA A 286 -0.34 -26.55 5.92
C ALA A 286 -0.86 -26.75 4.48
N ALA A 287 -1.12 -25.67 3.74
CA ALA A 287 -1.53 -25.71 2.35
C ALA A 287 -0.35 -26.05 1.39
N GLY A 288 0.89 -26.04 1.88
CA GLY A 288 2.08 -26.30 1.09
C GLY A 288 2.46 -25.14 0.17
N ILE A 289 2.10 -23.90 0.49
CA ILE A 289 2.59 -22.72 -0.24
C ILE A 289 4.11 -22.65 -0.11
N LYS A 290 4.82 -22.40 -1.22
CA LYS A 290 6.28 -22.36 -1.26
C LYS A 290 6.83 -20.99 -0.88
N ILE A 291 6.24 -19.93 -1.44
CA ILE A 291 6.73 -18.56 -1.34
C ILE A 291 5.57 -17.64 -1.00
N VAL A 292 5.79 -16.68 -0.10
CA VAL A 292 4.87 -15.61 0.25
C VAL A 292 5.56 -14.27 0.01
N TYR A 293 5.10 -13.51 -0.96
CA TYR A 293 5.51 -12.11 -1.13
C TYR A 293 4.56 -11.18 -0.39
N PHE A 294 5.12 -10.24 0.37
CA PHE A 294 4.34 -9.25 1.12
C PHE A 294 4.92 -7.83 1.02
N ILE A 295 4.06 -6.80 1.11
CA ILE A 295 4.51 -5.40 1.14
C ILE A 295 4.63 -4.92 2.58
N GLU A 296 3.50 -4.83 3.28
CA GLU A 296 3.44 -4.15 4.56
C GLU A 296 4.01 -5.05 5.66
N PRO A 297 5.04 -4.62 6.40
CA PRO A 297 5.59 -5.41 7.50
C PRO A 297 4.56 -5.52 8.63
N TYR A 298 4.40 -6.72 9.19
CA TYR A 298 3.54 -6.97 10.35
C TYR A 298 4.37 -7.58 11.48
N GLU A 299 5.22 -6.75 12.07
CA GLU A 299 6.21 -7.11 13.11
C GLU A 299 5.61 -7.69 14.41
N LYS A 300 4.28 -7.70 14.55
CA LYS A 300 3.59 -8.29 15.71
C LYS A 300 3.21 -9.75 15.50
N SER A 301 3.44 -10.31 14.31
CA SER A 301 3.14 -11.70 14.03
C SER A 301 4.11 -12.63 14.77
N LEU A 302 3.57 -13.65 15.44
CA LEU A 302 4.36 -14.74 16.02
C LEU A 302 4.66 -15.84 14.99
N ALA A 303 4.49 -15.56 13.69
CA ALA A 303 4.66 -16.57 12.65
C ALA A 303 6.07 -17.20 12.68
N SER A 304 7.12 -16.39 12.83
CA SER A 304 8.49 -16.89 12.94
C SER A 304 8.70 -17.66 14.24
N ASP A 305 8.21 -17.12 15.37
CA ASP A 305 8.41 -17.76 16.69
C ASP A 305 7.73 -19.13 16.78
N LEU A 306 6.53 -19.25 16.22
CA LEU A 306 5.70 -20.47 16.30
C LEU A 306 6.00 -21.49 15.20
N HIS A 307 6.61 -21.07 14.09
CA HIS A 307 6.86 -21.90 12.91
C HIS A 307 8.29 -21.73 12.39
N ASN A 308 9.28 -21.53 13.26
CA ASN A 308 10.68 -21.34 12.87
C ASN A 308 11.28 -22.58 12.16
N ASP A 309 10.70 -23.75 12.37
CA ASP A 309 11.02 -25.02 11.73
C ASP A 309 10.54 -25.06 10.27
N SER A 310 9.48 -24.32 9.96
CA SER A 310 8.76 -24.40 8.68
C SER A 310 8.80 -23.11 7.86
N ILE A 311 9.18 -21.96 8.45
CA ILE A 311 9.21 -20.65 7.80
C ILE A 311 10.62 -20.07 7.81
N THR A 312 10.98 -19.38 6.73
CA THR A 312 12.17 -18.53 6.65
C THR A 312 11.83 -17.15 6.09
N HIS A 313 12.55 -16.12 6.52
CA HIS A 313 12.35 -14.73 6.10
C HIS A 313 13.52 -14.26 5.27
N ASP A 314 13.22 -13.64 4.13
CA ASP A 314 14.21 -13.06 3.20
C ASP A 314 15.48 -13.94 3.11
N PRO A 315 15.38 -15.16 2.55
CA PRO A 315 16.53 -16.04 2.41
C PRO A 315 17.55 -15.41 1.45
N ILE A 316 18.85 -15.62 1.74
CA ILE A 316 19.98 -15.07 0.95
C ILE A 316 19.81 -15.35 -0.55
N THR A 317 19.40 -16.57 -0.87
CA THR A 317 19.00 -16.97 -2.21
C THR A 317 17.48 -17.12 -2.24
N GLU A 318 16.83 -16.26 -3.01
CA GLU A 318 15.40 -16.37 -3.25
C GLU A 318 15.09 -17.68 -4.01
N PRO A 319 14.16 -18.52 -3.50
CA PRO A 319 13.75 -19.71 -4.22
C PRO A 319 13.12 -19.37 -5.57
N GLY A 320 13.46 -20.14 -6.60
CA GLY A 320 12.77 -20.06 -7.90
C GLY A 320 11.29 -20.45 -7.79
N TRP A 321 10.50 -20.06 -8.78
CA TRP A 321 9.08 -20.48 -8.87
C TRP A 321 8.92 -21.91 -9.39
N ASP A 322 10.01 -22.54 -9.81
CA ASP A 322 10.10 -23.89 -10.33
C ASP A 322 10.14 -24.95 -9.19
N ALA A 323 10.77 -26.10 -9.46
CA ALA A 323 10.68 -27.35 -8.70
C ALA A 323 10.38 -27.15 -7.19
N PHE A 324 9.23 -27.68 -6.78
CA PHE A 324 8.78 -27.66 -5.40
C PHE A 324 9.44 -28.80 -4.62
N ASP A 325 10.33 -28.44 -3.70
CA ASP A 325 10.90 -29.34 -2.71
C ASP A 325 10.13 -29.20 -1.40
N SER A 326 9.38 -30.24 -1.03
CA SER A 326 8.57 -30.26 0.20
C SER A 326 9.39 -30.29 1.48
N THR A 327 10.72 -30.44 1.40
CA THR A 327 11.63 -30.37 2.56
C THR A 327 12.09 -28.94 2.86
N GLN A 328 11.84 -28.00 1.95
CA GLN A 328 12.20 -26.59 2.14
C GLN A 328 11.17 -25.84 2.98
N LYS A 329 11.66 -24.90 3.77
CA LYS A 329 10.81 -23.96 4.52
C LYS A 329 10.08 -23.03 3.55
N VAL A 330 8.89 -22.59 3.95
CA VAL A 330 8.14 -21.56 3.26
C VAL A 330 8.89 -20.23 3.34
N ALA A 331 9.19 -19.64 2.19
CA ALA A 331 9.94 -18.39 2.13
C ALA A 331 8.99 -17.18 2.18
N PHE A 332 9.08 -16.37 3.24
CA PHE A 332 8.40 -15.09 3.36
C PHE A 332 9.34 -14.00 2.90
N ILE A 333 9.01 -13.32 1.80
CA ILE A 333 9.91 -12.41 1.10
C ILE A 333 9.25 -11.03 0.95
N GLN A 334 9.99 -9.98 1.25
CA GLN A 334 9.55 -8.62 0.99
C GLN A 334 9.39 -8.37 -0.52
N PHE A 335 8.26 -7.80 -0.92
CA PHE A 335 7.96 -7.50 -2.31
C PHE A 335 8.90 -6.42 -2.86
N GLU A 336 9.47 -6.67 -4.03
CA GLU A 336 10.29 -5.73 -4.80
C GLU A 336 9.66 -5.50 -6.17
N GLY A 337 9.55 -4.23 -6.56
CA GLY A 337 8.96 -3.81 -7.83
C GLY A 337 7.98 -2.64 -7.70
N VAL A 338 7.26 -2.37 -8.79
CA VAL A 338 6.24 -1.33 -8.85
C VAL A 338 5.14 -1.56 -7.81
N SER A 339 4.83 -0.50 -7.05
CA SER A 339 3.70 -0.50 -6.13
C SER A 339 2.40 -0.82 -6.87
N PRO A 340 1.52 -1.67 -6.32
CA PRO A 340 0.28 -2.02 -7.00
C PRO A 340 -0.64 -0.80 -7.23
N LYS A 341 -0.46 0.29 -6.46
CA LYS A 341 -1.16 1.57 -6.66
C LYS A 341 -0.73 2.31 -7.94
N LYS A 342 0.49 2.04 -8.42
CA LYS A 342 1.11 2.65 -9.60
C LYS A 342 1.17 1.70 -10.80
N TYR A 343 0.61 0.50 -10.66
CA TYR A 343 0.70 -0.55 -11.67
C TYR A 343 0.12 -0.12 -13.03
N SER A 344 -1.10 0.42 -13.04
CA SER A 344 -1.72 0.90 -14.28
C SER A 344 -0.95 2.08 -14.87
N GLU A 345 -0.53 3.03 -14.03
CA GLU A 345 0.24 4.22 -14.44
C GLU A 345 1.52 3.85 -15.20
N PHE A 346 2.30 2.90 -14.67
CA PHE A 346 3.56 2.49 -15.29
C PHE A 346 3.42 1.51 -16.45
N PHE A 347 2.37 0.67 -16.50
CA PHE A 347 2.27 -0.42 -17.46
C PHE A 347 1.17 -0.28 -18.51
N GLN A 348 0.31 0.72 -18.39
CA GLN A 348 -0.69 1.03 -19.42
C GLN A 348 0.00 1.37 -20.75
N GLY A 349 -0.42 0.70 -21.81
CA GLY A 349 0.22 0.78 -23.11
C GLY A 349 0.10 2.16 -23.76
N THR A 350 1.20 2.65 -24.32
CA THR A 350 1.21 3.76 -25.28
C THR A 350 1.75 3.26 -26.64
N ALA A 351 1.75 4.08 -27.69
CA ALA A 351 2.31 3.67 -28.98
C ALA A 351 3.78 3.22 -28.85
N ARG A 352 4.07 1.94 -29.16
CA ARG A 352 5.40 1.30 -29.02
C ARG A 352 6.11 1.07 -30.36
N LYS A 353 5.47 1.44 -31.46
CA LYS A 353 5.99 1.29 -32.82
C LYS A 353 5.90 2.60 -33.58
N ASP A 354 6.81 2.82 -34.52
CA ASP A 354 6.71 3.90 -35.49
C ASP A 354 5.75 3.52 -36.64
N LEU A 355 5.56 4.44 -37.59
CA LEU A 355 4.70 4.24 -38.76
C LEU A 355 5.17 3.10 -39.67
N SER A 356 6.45 2.70 -39.58
CA SER A 356 7.01 1.56 -40.32
C SER A 356 6.81 0.22 -39.59
N GLY A 357 6.26 0.23 -38.38
CA GLY A 357 6.07 -0.95 -37.56
C GLY A 357 7.30 -1.35 -36.72
N LYS A 358 8.37 -0.55 -36.74
CA LYS A 358 9.59 -0.81 -35.97
C LYS A 358 9.40 -0.36 -34.52
N ALA A 359 9.92 -1.15 -33.59
CA ALA A 359 9.86 -0.84 -32.17
C ALA A 359 10.60 0.48 -31.86
N VAL A 360 9.90 1.40 -31.19
CA VAL A 360 10.49 2.61 -30.63
C VAL A 360 11.00 2.24 -29.24
N LYS A 361 12.32 2.26 -28.99
CA LYS A 361 12.88 1.83 -27.69
C LYS A 361 12.69 2.83 -26.57
N HIS A 362 12.76 4.11 -26.90
CA HIS A 362 12.64 5.22 -25.97
C HIS A 362 11.78 6.28 -26.63
N LYS A 363 10.90 6.94 -25.88
CA LYS A 363 10.22 8.14 -26.37
C LYS A 363 11.12 9.34 -26.00
N PRO A 364 11.91 9.88 -26.95
CA PRO A 364 12.89 10.95 -26.65
C PRO A 364 12.23 12.26 -26.20
N LEU A 365 10.94 12.41 -26.49
CA LEU A 365 10.03 13.40 -25.96
C LEU A 365 8.84 12.64 -25.39
N ALA A 366 9.04 11.90 -24.30
CA ALA A 366 7.93 11.74 -23.40
C ALA A 366 7.71 13.16 -22.85
N ASP A 367 6.71 13.88 -23.39
CA ASP A 367 5.98 14.83 -22.56
C ASP A 367 5.85 14.14 -21.20
N LYS A 368 6.31 14.79 -20.12
CA LYS A 368 6.14 14.22 -18.78
C LYS A 368 4.72 13.69 -18.73
N GLN A 369 4.51 12.44 -18.28
CA GLN A 369 3.23 11.74 -18.44
C GLN A 369 2.01 12.55 -17.93
N MET A 370 2.25 13.64 -17.18
CA MET A 370 1.32 14.75 -17.03
C MET A 370 2.03 16.12 -17.08
N ASN A 371 1.31 17.13 -17.57
CA ASN A 371 1.72 18.54 -17.61
C ASN A 371 2.25 19.04 -16.27
N GLU A 372 3.39 19.71 -16.33
CA GLU A 372 3.92 20.51 -15.23
C GLU A 372 3.10 21.78 -15.09
N PHE A 373 2.78 22.17 -13.86
CA PHE A 373 2.59 23.57 -13.57
C PHE A 373 3.93 24.03 -12.97
N LEU A 374 4.84 24.46 -13.85
CA LEU A 374 6.09 25.16 -13.49
C LEU A 374 5.83 26.62 -13.11
N ASP A 375 4.57 27.01 -13.14
CA ASP A 375 4.10 28.36 -12.92
C ASP A 375 4.42 28.80 -11.47
N ASP A 376 5.09 29.95 -11.34
CA ASP A 376 5.05 30.75 -10.11
C ASP A 376 3.58 30.89 -9.66
N TYR A 377 3.30 31.02 -8.36
CA TYR A 377 1.92 31.08 -7.86
C TYR A 377 1.11 32.19 -8.57
N LYS A 378 1.80 33.25 -9.04
CA LYS A 378 1.25 34.33 -9.88
C LYS A 378 0.77 33.88 -11.26
N GLU A 379 1.49 32.99 -11.95
CA GLU A 379 1.05 32.44 -13.25
C GLU A 379 -0.14 31.50 -13.08
N LEU A 380 -0.13 30.67 -12.03
CA LEU A 380 -1.26 29.80 -11.70
C LEU A 380 -2.52 30.63 -11.46
N GLU A 381 -2.41 31.71 -10.66
CA GLU A 381 -3.50 32.65 -10.41
C GLU A 381 -3.97 33.35 -11.70
N THR A 382 -3.06 33.79 -12.57
CA THR A 382 -3.38 34.45 -13.85
C THR A 382 -4.10 33.51 -14.83
N ARG A 383 -3.71 32.23 -14.89
CA ARG A 383 -4.36 31.21 -15.72
C ARG A 383 -5.71 30.78 -15.16
N VAL A 384 -5.86 30.72 -13.83
CA VAL A 384 -7.16 30.51 -13.17
C VAL A 384 -8.13 31.66 -13.51
N ILE A 385 -7.68 32.91 -13.43
CA ILE A 385 -8.47 34.10 -13.83
C ILE A 385 -8.86 34.01 -15.33
N SER A 386 -7.91 33.69 -16.22
CA SER A 386 -8.20 33.55 -17.65
C SER A 386 -9.22 32.45 -17.96
N ARG A 387 -9.15 31.31 -17.25
CA ARG A 387 -10.12 30.21 -17.36
C ARG A 387 -11.50 30.58 -16.86
N LEU A 388 -11.59 31.32 -15.75
CA LEU A 388 -12.86 31.83 -15.21
C LEU A 388 -13.50 32.86 -16.16
N HIS A 389 -12.70 33.75 -16.77
CA HIS A 389 -13.16 34.65 -17.82
C HIS A 389 -13.58 33.92 -19.10
N GLY A 390 -12.91 32.83 -19.47
CA GLY A 390 -13.30 31.98 -20.61
C GLY A 390 -14.64 31.28 -20.39
N LEU A 391 -14.90 30.79 -19.18
CA LEU A 391 -16.18 30.21 -18.78
C LEU A 391 -17.31 31.26 -18.73
N ALA A 392 -16.99 32.50 -18.34
CA ALA A 392 -17.93 33.63 -18.39
C ALA A 392 -18.25 34.12 -19.82
N LYS A 393 -17.44 33.73 -20.82
CA LYS A 393 -17.65 34.05 -22.24
C LYS A 393 -18.34 32.94 -23.02
N ILE A 394 -18.67 31.80 -22.40
CA ILE A 394 -19.55 30.80 -23.02
C ILE A 394 -20.97 31.38 -22.91
N PRO A 395 -21.63 31.74 -24.04
CA PRO A 395 -23.02 32.16 -23.97
C PRO A 395 -23.85 31.02 -23.37
N ALA A 396 -24.81 31.36 -22.51
CA ALA A 396 -25.73 30.36 -21.97
C ALA A 396 -26.35 29.55 -23.13
N PRO A 397 -26.53 28.22 -22.97
CA PRO A 397 -27.21 27.43 -23.99
C PRO A 397 -28.58 28.07 -24.30
N GLU A 398 -28.89 28.27 -25.58
CA GLU A 398 -30.18 28.80 -26.00
C GLU A 398 -31.30 27.94 -25.38
N ILE A 399 -32.11 28.57 -24.54
CA ILE A 399 -33.33 27.96 -24.03
C ILE A 399 -34.29 27.90 -25.23
N ILE A 400 -34.42 26.72 -25.83
CA ILE A 400 -35.43 26.46 -26.86
C ILE A 400 -36.81 26.62 -26.18
N PRO A 401 -37.64 27.60 -26.55
CA PRO A 401 -38.97 27.73 -25.97
C PRO A 401 -39.83 26.52 -26.37
N PRO A 402 -40.76 26.08 -25.50
CA PRO A 402 -41.61 24.94 -25.81
C PRO A 402 -42.46 25.24 -27.06
N PRO A 403 -42.75 24.22 -27.89
CA PRO A 403 -43.54 24.41 -29.11
C PRO A 403 -44.92 24.96 -28.75
N THR A 404 -45.29 26.06 -29.40
CA THR A 404 -46.65 26.60 -29.32
C THR A 404 -47.63 25.60 -29.90
N ALA A 405 -48.60 25.18 -29.09
CA ALA A 405 -49.68 24.30 -29.50
C ALA A 405 -50.45 24.91 -30.68
N ALA A 406 -50.67 24.10 -31.72
CA ALA A 406 -51.66 24.32 -32.76
C ALA A 406 -52.77 23.29 -32.59
#